data_AF-A0A959HY13-F1
#
_entry.id   AF-A0A959HY13-F1
#
_cell.length_a   1.000
_cell.length_b   1.000
_cell.length_c   1.000
_cell.angle_alpha   90.00
_cell.angle_beta   90.00
_cell.angle_gamma   90.00
#
_symmetry.space_group_name_H-M   'P 1'
#
loop_
_entity.id
_entity.type
_entity.pdbx_description
1 polymer ?
#
loop_
_entity_poly.entity_id
_entity_poly.type
_entity_poly.pdbx_seq_one_letter_code
_entity_poly.pdbx_strand_id
1 'polypeptide(L)'
;MLIVHFIGLAMGLGTSFGFMFLGIAASKMEKDEALKFTLNSFALSRMGQIGLVLLVLSGGYLMTPYWKNLGNMPLMIAKLTLVLILGALIGIIGAAGRKAGQGDAETHLKKVPTLGRISLLTVLAIVVLAVLIFR
;
A
#
# COMPACT_ATOMS: atom_id res chain seq x y z
N MET A 1 7.85 -19.64 -0.69
CA MET A 1 7.53 -18.26 -1.11
C MET A 1 6.09 -17.83 -0.82
N LEU A 2 5.10 -18.73 -0.83
CA LEU A 2 3.69 -18.36 -0.56
C LEU A 2 3.48 -17.73 0.83
N ILE A 3 4.09 -18.29 1.88
CA ILE A 3 4.04 -17.72 3.25
C ILE A 3 4.57 -16.29 3.26
N VAL A 4 5.73 -16.04 2.64
CA VAL A 4 6.33 -14.71 2.53
C VAL A 4 5.42 -13.75 1.77
N HIS A 5 4.74 -14.23 0.74
CA HIS A 5 3.76 -13.44 -0.01
C HIS A 5 2.57 -13.02 0.85
N PHE A 6 2.01 -13.93 1.64
CA PHE A 6 0.92 -13.62 2.57
C PHE A 6 1.35 -12.71 3.72
N ILE A 7 2.58 -12.83 4.21
CA ILE A 7 3.14 -11.88 5.19
C ILE A 7 3.21 -10.48 4.57
N GLY A 8 3.75 -10.37 3.34
CA GLY A 8 3.79 -9.10 2.62
C GLY A 8 2.40 -8.49 2.42
N LEU A 9 1.42 -9.33 2.07
CA LEU A 9 0.02 -8.95 1.93
C LEU A 9 -0.57 -8.43 3.25
N ALA A 10 -0.38 -9.17 4.34
CA ALA A 10 -0.86 -8.79 5.66
C ALA A 10 -0.25 -7.47 6.13
N MET A 11 1.05 -7.26 5.91
CA MET A 11 1.73 -6.01 6.23
C MET A 11 1.21 -4.84 5.39
N GLY A 12 1.03 -5.03 4.08
CA GLY A 12 0.53 -3.99 3.17
C GLY A 12 -0.93 -3.59 3.45
N LEU A 13 -1.82 -4.58 3.59
CA LEU A 13 -3.22 -4.38 3.98
C LEU A 13 -3.32 -3.77 5.38
N GLY A 14 -2.63 -4.36 6.35
CA GLY A 14 -2.65 -3.91 7.74
C GLY A 14 -2.18 -2.47 7.89
N THR A 15 -1.14 -2.07 7.15
CA THR A 15 -0.69 -0.67 7.10
C THR A 15 -1.77 0.25 6.53
N SER A 16 -2.45 -0.16 5.46
CA SER A 16 -3.50 0.65 4.81
C SER A 16 -4.72 0.84 5.73
N PHE A 17 -5.17 -0.24 6.39
CA PHE A 17 -6.21 -0.16 7.42
C PHE A 17 -5.76 0.68 8.61
N GLY A 18 -4.53 0.50 9.08
CA GLY A 18 -3.95 1.29 10.16
C GLY A 18 -4.01 2.79 9.85
N PHE A 19 -3.53 3.21 8.67
CA PHE A 19 -3.61 4.62 8.26
C PHE A 19 -5.03 5.15 8.14
N MET A 20 -5.98 4.32 7.70
CA MET A 20 -7.40 4.71 7.67
C MET A 20 -7.92 5.02 9.09
N PHE A 21 -7.71 4.12 10.05
CA PHE A 21 -8.16 4.33 11.43
C PHE A 21 -7.42 5.47 12.13
N LEU A 22 -6.11 5.59 11.91
CA LEU A 22 -5.30 6.71 12.42
C LEU A 22 -5.80 8.05 11.85
N GLY A 23 -6.17 8.10 10.57
CA GLY A 23 -6.76 9.30 9.96
C GLY A 23 -8.11 9.68 10.58
N ILE A 24 -8.96 8.70 10.92
CA ILE A 24 -10.23 8.92 11.63
C ILE A 24 -10.00 9.40 13.06
N ALA A 25 -8.96 8.89 13.74
CA ALA A 25 -8.59 9.36 15.05
C ALA A 25 -8.06 10.81 15.00
N ALA A 26 -7.16 11.11 14.06
CA ALA A 26 -6.59 12.43 13.87
C ALA A 26 -7.64 13.50 13.51
N SER A 27 -8.71 13.14 12.80
CA SER A 27 -9.77 14.10 12.45
C SER A 27 -10.59 14.60 13.65
N LYS A 28 -10.43 13.99 14.82
CA LYS A 28 -11.11 14.38 16.07
C LYS A 28 -10.22 15.20 17.01
N MET A 29 -8.97 15.45 16.62
CA MET A 29 -7.98 16.18 17.42
C MET A 29 -7.89 17.64 16.99
N GLU A 30 -7.30 18.49 17.85
CA GLU A 30 -6.90 19.84 17.44
C GLU A 30 -5.81 19.78 16.36
N LYS A 31 -5.71 20.80 15.50
CA LYS A 31 -4.84 20.79 14.32
C LYS A 31 -3.37 20.48 14.63
N ASP A 32 -2.82 21.09 15.67
CA ASP A 32 -1.41 20.91 16.05
C ASP A 32 -1.15 19.52 16.64
N GLU A 33 -2.12 18.98 17.38
CA GLU A 33 -2.05 17.63 17.94
C GLU A 33 -2.19 16.57 16.84
N ALA A 34 -3.15 16.76 15.92
CA ALA A 34 -3.34 15.92 14.73
C ALA A 34 -2.09 15.85 13.86
N LEU A 35 -1.38 16.98 13.70
CA LEU A 35 -0.14 17.03 12.92
C LEU A 35 0.95 16.18 13.59
N LYS A 36 1.19 16.38 14.88
CA LYS A 36 2.19 15.59 15.64
C LYS A 36 1.83 14.10 15.63
N PHE A 37 0.56 13.76 15.82
CA PHE A 37 0.06 12.39 15.76
C PHE A 37 0.29 11.75 14.39
N THR A 38 0.01 12.49 13.31
CA THR A 38 0.20 12.02 11.93
C THR A 38 1.69 11.78 11.64
N LEU A 39 2.59 12.66 12.09
CA LEU A 39 4.03 12.49 11.92
C LEU A 39 4.56 11.27 12.68
N ASN A 40 4.13 11.06 13.92
CA ASN A 40 4.53 9.91 14.73
C ASN A 40 4.01 8.59 14.14
N SER A 41 2.78 8.59 13.61
CA SER A 41 2.20 7.42 12.97
C SER A 41 2.84 7.07 11.62
N PHE A 42 3.64 7.98 11.05
CA PHE A 42 4.35 7.74 9.79
C PHE A 42 5.37 6.60 9.90
N ALA A 43 5.78 6.19 11.10
CA ALA A 43 6.58 4.97 11.31
C ALA A 43 5.90 3.73 10.69
N LEU A 44 4.57 3.67 10.67
CA LEU A 44 3.79 2.60 10.06
C LEU A 44 4.02 2.49 8.54
N SER A 45 4.41 3.59 7.88
CA SER A 45 4.73 3.59 6.44
C SER A 45 5.87 2.63 6.11
N ARG A 46 6.86 2.45 7.00
CA ARG A 46 7.96 1.50 6.78
C ARG A 46 7.45 0.07 6.70
N MET A 47 6.47 -0.28 7.53
CA MET A 47 5.85 -1.61 7.50
C MET A 47 5.17 -1.86 6.15
N GLY A 48 4.44 -0.87 5.62
CA GLY A 48 3.82 -0.96 4.30
C GLY A 48 4.84 -1.11 3.16
N GLN A 49 5.95 -0.36 3.21
CA GLN A 49 7.04 -0.48 2.23
C GLN A 49 7.71 -1.86 2.26
N ILE A 50 8.00 -2.38 3.46
CA ILE A 50 8.56 -3.73 3.62
C ILE A 50 7.57 -4.77 3.08
N GLY A 51 6.28 -4.64 3.42
CA GLY A 51 5.22 -5.50 2.91
C GLY A 51 5.14 -5.51 1.39
N LEU A 52 5.24 -4.33 0.75
CA LEU A 52 5.29 -4.20 -0.70
C LEU A 52 6.52 -4.88 -1.31
N VAL A 53 7.71 -4.70 -0.74
CA VAL A 53 8.93 -5.37 -1.22
C VAL A 53 8.77 -6.89 -1.15
N LEU A 54 8.26 -7.40 -0.02
CA LEU A 54 7.97 -8.82 0.12
C LEU A 54 6.95 -9.30 -0.92
N LEU A 55 5.86 -8.56 -1.16
CA LEU A 55 4.85 -8.88 -2.17
C LEU A 55 5.43 -8.96 -3.58
N VAL A 56 6.25 -7.99 -3.99
CA VAL A 56 6.83 -7.94 -5.34
C VAL A 56 7.82 -9.08 -5.55
N LEU A 57 8.74 -9.30 -4.60
CA LEU A 57 9.75 -10.36 -4.73
C LEU A 57 9.12 -11.75 -4.70
N SER A 58 8.26 -12.02 -3.70
CA SER A 58 7.59 -13.31 -3.60
C SER A 58 6.57 -13.54 -4.71
N GLY A 59 5.85 -12.49 -5.14
CA GLY A 59 4.89 -12.55 -6.23
C GLY A 59 5.57 -12.83 -7.57
N GLY A 60 6.68 -12.14 -7.86
CA GLY A 60 7.49 -12.40 -9.05
C GLY A 60 8.02 -13.84 -9.10
N TYR A 61 8.42 -14.40 -7.96
CA TYR A 61 8.78 -15.81 -7.86
C TYR A 61 7.59 -16.74 -8.11
N LEU A 62 6.43 -16.48 -7.48
CA LEU A 62 5.23 -17.30 -7.67
C LEU A 62 4.68 -17.24 -9.11
N MET A 63 5.04 -16.21 -9.87
CA MET A 63 4.71 -16.07 -11.29
C MET A 63 5.57 -16.95 -12.22
N THR A 64 6.64 -17.58 -11.73
CA THR A 64 7.55 -18.41 -12.55
C THR A 64 6.87 -19.40 -13.51
N PRO A 65 5.86 -20.20 -13.11
CA PRO A 65 5.17 -21.10 -14.04
C PRO A 65 4.14 -20.40 -14.93
N TYR A 66 3.71 -19.18 -14.60
CA TYR A 66 2.63 -18.46 -15.28
C TYR A 66 3.12 -17.46 -16.34
N TRP A 67 4.42 -17.11 -16.36
CA TRP A 67 4.97 -16.12 -17.30
C TRP A 67 4.68 -16.42 -18.78
N LYS A 68 4.78 -17.70 -19.18
CA LYS A 68 4.58 -18.11 -20.58
C LYS A 68 3.12 -17.97 -21.04
N ASN A 69 2.17 -18.10 -20.12
CA ASN A 69 0.74 -18.07 -20.40
C ASN A 69 0.09 -16.73 -20.03
N LEU A 70 0.89 -15.74 -19.62
CA LEU A 70 0.39 -14.48 -19.10
C LEU A 70 -0.54 -13.75 -20.08
N GLY A 71 -0.23 -13.79 -21.38
CA GLY A 71 -1.05 -13.19 -22.43
C GLY A 71 -2.47 -13.76 -22.52
N ASN A 72 -2.68 -15.00 -22.07
CA ASN A 72 -3.99 -15.66 -22.07
C ASN A 72 -4.72 -15.53 -20.74
N MET A 73 -4.14 -14.84 -19.75
CA MET A 73 -4.67 -14.69 -18.40
C MET A 73 -4.96 -13.22 -18.08
N PRO A 74 -6.04 -12.63 -18.64
CA PRO A 74 -6.33 -11.19 -18.51
C PRO A 74 -6.49 -10.74 -17.05
N LEU A 75 -7.07 -11.58 -16.19
CA LEU A 75 -7.18 -11.29 -14.74
C LEU A 75 -5.80 -11.23 -14.06
N MET A 76 -4.85 -12.05 -14.48
CA MET A 76 -3.48 -12.03 -13.95
C MET A 76 -2.75 -10.75 -14.38
N ILE A 77 -2.91 -10.33 -15.63
CA ILE A 77 -2.38 -9.04 -16.11
C ILE A 77 -2.97 -7.89 -15.27
N ALA A 78 -4.29 -7.87 -15.09
CA ALA A 78 -4.95 -6.85 -14.26
C ALA A 78 -4.39 -6.82 -12.82
N LYS A 79 -4.19 -7.98 -12.19
CA LYS A 79 -3.58 -8.09 -10.87
C LYS A 79 -2.17 -7.48 -10.84
N LEU A 80 -1.31 -7.83 -11.81
CA LEU A 80 0.06 -7.32 -11.87
C LEU A 80 0.08 -5.80 -12.09
N THR A 81 -0.80 -5.27 -12.94
CA THR A 81 -0.96 -3.83 -13.16
C THR A 81 -1.36 -3.13 -11.86
N LEU A 82 -2.30 -3.69 -11.08
CA LEU A 82 -2.67 -3.14 -9.79
C LEU A 82 -1.52 -3.16 -8.78
N VAL A 83 -0.67 -4.18 -8.80
CA VAL A 83 0.55 -4.22 -7.95
C VAL A 83 1.51 -3.08 -8.31
N LEU A 84 1.67 -2.75 -9.59
CA LEU A 84 2.48 -1.61 -10.02
C LEU A 84 1.86 -0.27 -9.59
N ILE A 85 0.54 -0.12 -9.74
CA ILE A 85 -0.20 1.07 -9.27
C ILE A 85 -0.03 1.22 -7.76
N LEU A 86 -0.18 0.14 -7.01
CA LEU A 86 0.04 0.12 -5.56
C LEU A 86 1.45 0.59 -5.21
N GLY A 87 2.47 0.07 -5.91
CA GLY A 87 3.86 0.48 -5.70
C GLY A 87 4.08 1.98 -5.94
N ALA A 88 3.49 2.53 -7.00
CA ALA A 88 3.55 3.95 -7.29
C ALA A 88 2.86 4.78 -6.18
N LEU A 89 1.66 4.40 -5.75
CA LEU A 89 0.92 5.08 -4.68
C LEU A 89 1.71 5.09 -3.37
N ILE A 90 2.21 3.93 -2.95
CA ILE A 90 3.01 3.76 -1.75
C ILE A 90 4.32 4.58 -1.84
N GLY A 91 4.95 4.62 -3.02
CA GLY A 91 6.13 5.44 -3.28
C GLY A 91 5.86 6.94 -3.14
N ILE A 92 4.76 7.42 -3.73
CA ILE A 92 4.33 8.84 -3.66
C ILE A 92 4.01 9.23 -2.21
N ILE A 93 3.28 8.39 -1.48
CA ILE A 93 2.96 8.62 -0.06
C ILE A 93 4.25 8.68 0.76
N GLY A 94 5.17 7.74 0.57
CA GLY A 94 6.45 7.71 1.27
C GLY A 94 7.31 8.96 1.00
N ALA A 95 7.35 9.43 -0.25
CA ALA A 95 8.05 10.65 -0.63
C ALA A 95 7.40 11.90 -0.01
N ALA A 96 6.06 11.98 -0.02
CA ALA A 96 5.32 13.08 0.58
C ALA A 96 5.57 13.18 2.09
N GLY A 97 5.61 12.05 2.79
CA GLY A 97 5.91 12.04 4.22
C GLY A 97 7.34 12.49 4.56
N ARG A 98 8.33 12.08 3.77
CA ARG A 98 9.72 12.55 3.94
C ARG A 98 9.83 14.06 3.76
N LYS A 99 9.17 14.62 2.75
CA LYS A 99 9.14 16.07 2.50
C LYS A 99 8.36 16.83 3.58
N ALA A 100 7.27 16.25 4.09
CA ALA A 100 6.52 16.84 5.19
C ALA A 100 7.36 16.97 6.47
N GLY A 101 8.21 15.97 6.76
CA GLY A 101 9.16 16.04 7.89
C GLY A 101 10.27 17.09 7.75
N GLN A 102 10.45 17.68 6.56
CA GLN A 102 11.47 18.70 6.27
C GLN A 102 10.94 20.14 6.35
N GLY A 103 9.69 20.34 6.77
CA GLY A 103 9.13 21.68 7.06
C GLY A 103 7.97 22.10 6.15
N ASP A 104 7.64 21.35 5.10
CA ASP A 104 6.52 21.66 4.18
C ASP A 104 5.36 20.64 4.33
N ALA A 105 4.93 20.46 5.58
CA ALA A 105 3.95 19.45 5.95
C ALA A 105 2.56 19.74 5.37
N GLU A 106 2.15 21.00 5.31
CA GLU A 106 0.80 21.37 4.94
C GLU A 106 0.48 21.13 3.46
N THR A 107 1.47 21.34 2.59
CA THR A 107 1.32 21.16 1.14
C THR A 107 1.36 19.67 0.76
N HIS A 108 2.24 18.90 1.39
CA HIS A 108 2.49 17.51 1.01
C HIS A 108 1.56 16.50 1.71
N LEU A 109 1.07 16.79 2.91
CA LEU A 109 0.18 15.87 3.63
C LEU A 109 -1.27 15.91 3.17
N LYS A 110 -1.75 16.99 2.53
CA LYS A 110 -3.15 17.11 2.07
C LYS A 110 -3.58 16.00 1.12
N LYS A 111 -2.66 15.46 0.31
CA LYS A 111 -2.95 14.41 -0.68
C LYS A 111 -2.82 12.99 -0.11
N VAL A 112 -2.11 12.82 1.02
CA VAL A 112 -1.82 11.51 1.61
C VAL A 112 -3.09 10.73 2.00
N PRO A 113 -4.13 11.33 2.62
CA PRO A 113 -5.36 10.62 2.95
C PRO A 113 -6.08 10.04 1.72
N THR A 114 -6.19 10.83 0.64
CA THR A 114 -6.83 10.40 -0.60
C THR A 114 -6.05 9.27 -1.25
N LEU A 115 -4.73 9.43 -1.36
CA LEU A 115 -3.84 8.38 -1.89
C LEU A 115 -3.89 7.10 -1.05
N GLY A 116 -4.00 7.22 0.28
CA GLY A 116 -4.15 6.09 1.20
C GLY A 116 -5.44 5.31 0.97
N ARG A 117 -6.57 6.00 0.74
CA ARG A 117 -7.85 5.35 0.40
C ARG A 117 -7.79 4.64 -0.95
N ILE A 118 -7.18 5.27 -1.97
CA ILE A 118 -6.98 4.63 -3.28
C ILE A 118 -6.07 3.40 -3.15
N SER A 119 -5.00 3.50 -2.35
CA SER A 119 -4.12 2.38 -2.04
C SER A 119 -4.90 1.23 -1.39
N LEU A 120 -5.73 1.51 -0.39
CA LEU A 120 -6.56 0.49 0.26
C LEU A 120 -7.48 -0.23 -0.74
N LEU A 121 -8.20 0.52 -1.58
CA LEU A 121 -9.06 -0.05 -2.63
C LEU A 121 -8.25 -0.89 -3.63
N THR A 122 -7.04 -0.43 -3.98
CA THR A 122 -6.13 -1.14 -4.89
C THR A 122 -5.72 -2.48 -4.28
N VAL A 123 -5.34 -2.53 -3.00
CA VAL A 123 -4.96 -3.79 -2.34
C VAL A 123 -6.15 -4.74 -2.22
N LEU A 124 -7.34 -4.24 -1.88
CA LEU A 124 -8.55 -5.07 -1.83
C LEU A 124 -8.87 -5.68 -3.20
N ALA A 125 -8.75 -4.89 -4.28
CA ALA A 125 -8.92 -5.40 -5.63
C ALA A 125 -7.88 -6.48 -5.98
N ILE A 126 -6.62 -6.32 -5.57
CA ILE A 126 -5.57 -7.34 -5.74
C ILE A 126 -5.95 -8.65 -5.04
N VAL A 127 -6.49 -8.58 -3.81
CA VAL A 127 -6.93 -9.76 -3.06
C VAL A 127 -8.08 -10.46 -3.77
N VAL A 128 -9.10 -9.71 -4.20
CA VAL A 128 -10.25 -10.27 -4.93
C VAL A 128 -9.80 -10.96 -6.21
N LEU A 129 -8.95 -10.31 -7.02
CA LEU A 129 -8.41 -10.92 -8.23
C LEU A 129 -7.57 -12.16 -7.91
N ALA A 130 -6.77 -12.16 -6.84
CA ALA A 130 -6.01 -13.33 -6.45
C ALA A 130 -6.92 -14.52 -6.13
N VAL A 131 -8.03 -14.30 -5.40
CA VAL A 131 -9.02 -15.35 -5.12
C VAL A 131 -9.66 -15.85 -6.42
N LEU A 132 -10.04 -14.96 -7.33
CA LEU A 132 -10.67 -15.34 -8.60
C LEU A 132 -9.74 -16.12 -9.54
N ILE A 133 -8.44 -15.83 -9.52
CA ILE A 133 -7.45 -16.50 -10.38
C ILE A 133 -7.10 -17.90 -9.89
N PHE A 134 -7.05 -18.09 -8.57
CA PHE A 134 -6.57 -19.34 -7.95
C PHE A 134 -7.67 -20.17 -7.29
N ARG A 135 -8.94 -19.85 -7.58
CA ARG A 135 -10.09 -20.68 -7.21
C ARG A 135 -10.22 -21.88 -8.15
#